data_AF-R5QNN6-F1
#
_entry.id   AF-R5QNN6-F1
#
_cell.length_a   1.000
_cell.length_b   1.000
_cell.length_c   1.000
_cell.angle_alpha   90.00
_cell.angle_beta   90.00
_cell.angle_gamma   90.00
#
_symmetry.space_group_name_H-M   'P 1'
#
loop_
_entity.id
_entity.type
_entity.pdbx_description
1 polymer ?
#
loop_
_entity_poly.entity_id
_entity_poly.type
_entity_poly.pdbx_seq_one_letter_code
_entity_poly.pdbx_strand_id
1 'polypeptide(L)'
;MSSFLSQVFSSKVFRGSYSDEQPEINFKMEGSKQEKRRLTSLVNRIAHSSEFGRSVLERAADAGFVLSFQLRDATVLGSCCEIKKAVMLNPAYSDDRLVSTLAHEARHAEQFSRGADSEFGKRTLKTEIMYFRAMEADAQAAAAVTTMEMKGNGDGKPWKRLRKETSYVTDPLVHSAEFSEKPRATDALLGAAFKGWYDDAFIKEAYENSYIVSVMDNIMKENKEAENPYSQKESSKAIVYRMCRGVDGCYFKNEPDVLENSKFLDISPTTLAKALQYASIVKKETGKEGDRSVDLLPVRQPLPVNTSVYVGWGTCYDATNDTVRLGMIRKVGKGR
;
A
#
# COMPACT_ATOMS: atom_id res chain seq x y z
N MET A 1 -16.47 -13.16 -9.79
CA MET A 1 -17.60 -13.81 -9.09
C MET A 1 -17.29 -13.84 -7.60
N SER A 2 -18.21 -13.39 -6.73
CA SER A 2 -18.02 -13.42 -5.26
C SER A 2 -18.08 -14.86 -4.74
N SER A 3 -17.16 -15.24 -3.86
CA SER A 3 -17.13 -16.58 -3.26
C SER A 3 -18.22 -16.73 -2.19
N PHE A 4 -18.69 -17.96 -1.96
CA PHE A 4 -19.68 -18.25 -0.91
C PHE A 4 -19.23 -17.73 0.47
N LEU A 5 -17.95 -17.87 0.81
CA LEU A 5 -17.40 -17.37 2.08
C LEU A 5 -17.40 -15.84 2.17
N SER A 6 -17.14 -15.12 1.06
CA SER A 6 -17.26 -13.65 1.02
C SER A 6 -18.68 -13.19 1.37
N GLN A 7 -19.68 -13.89 0.86
CA GLN A 7 -21.09 -13.61 1.14
C GLN A 7 -21.44 -13.88 2.61
N VAL A 8 -20.90 -14.97 3.19
CA VAL A 8 -21.09 -15.27 4.62
C VAL A 8 -20.56 -14.13 5.49
N PHE A 9 -19.35 -13.63 5.22
CA PHE A 9 -18.75 -12.52 5.99
C PHE A 9 -19.46 -11.17 5.82
N SER A 10 -20.29 -11.03 4.79
CA SER A 10 -21.12 -9.84 4.56
C SER A 10 -22.58 -10.06 4.95
N SER A 11 -22.94 -11.27 5.38
CA SER A 11 -24.32 -11.65 5.66
C SER A 11 -24.87 -10.95 6.89
N LYS A 12 -26.21 -10.92 6.98
CA LYS A 12 -26.93 -10.38 8.14
C LYS A 12 -26.52 -11.04 9.46
N VAL A 13 -26.19 -12.33 9.42
CA VAL A 13 -25.80 -13.09 10.62
C VAL A 13 -24.47 -12.59 11.18
N PHE A 14 -23.50 -12.26 10.32
CA PHE A 14 -22.15 -11.87 10.75
C PHE A 14 -21.94 -10.35 10.86
N ARG A 15 -22.69 -9.54 10.11
CA ARG A 15 -22.49 -8.07 10.03
C ARG A 15 -23.75 -7.26 10.32
N GLY A 16 -24.90 -7.89 10.52
CA GLY A 16 -26.17 -7.20 10.58
C GLY A 16 -26.66 -6.74 9.20
N SER A 17 -27.73 -5.96 9.18
CA SER A 17 -28.31 -5.41 7.95
C SER A 17 -27.72 -4.05 7.61
N TYR A 18 -27.34 -3.87 6.34
CA TYR A 18 -27.05 -2.56 5.77
C TYR A 18 -28.32 -2.04 5.09
N SER A 19 -28.56 -0.74 5.20
CA SER A 19 -29.62 0.01 4.53
C SER A 19 -29.48 -0.09 3.01
N ASP A 20 -30.61 0.07 2.30
CA ASP A 20 -30.63 0.15 0.84
C ASP A 20 -30.42 1.61 0.41
N GLU A 21 -29.22 2.12 0.67
CA GLU A 21 -28.82 3.48 0.30
C GLU A 21 -28.32 3.54 -1.14
N GLN A 22 -28.46 4.71 -1.76
CA GLN A 22 -27.72 5.02 -2.99
C GLN A 22 -26.30 5.46 -2.64
N PRO A 23 -25.30 5.09 -3.45
CA PRO A 23 -23.93 5.52 -3.22
C PRO A 23 -23.78 7.01 -3.57
N GLU A 24 -23.18 7.78 -2.67
CA GLU A 24 -22.85 9.21 -2.81
C GLU A 24 -21.83 9.51 -3.92
N ILE A 25 -21.11 8.46 -4.33
CA ILE A 25 -20.10 8.47 -5.38
C ILE A 25 -20.49 7.36 -6.34
N ASN A 26 -20.43 7.62 -7.64
CA ASN A 26 -20.72 6.63 -8.68
C ASN A 26 -19.57 5.61 -8.85
N PHE A 27 -19.18 4.98 -7.74
CA PHE A 27 -18.17 3.94 -7.71
C PHE A 27 -18.83 2.62 -8.13
N LYS A 28 -18.44 2.07 -9.28
CA LYS A 28 -19.03 0.81 -9.76
C LYS A 28 -18.75 -0.31 -8.75
N MET A 29 -19.80 -1.01 -8.31
CA MET A 29 -19.70 -2.08 -7.32
C MET A 29 -20.13 -3.45 -7.85
N GLU A 30 -19.33 -4.47 -7.52
CA GLU A 30 -19.61 -5.87 -7.83
C GLU A 30 -19.79 -6.72 -6.57
N GLY A 31 -20.64 -7.74 -6.67
CA GLY A 31 -21.00 -8.62 -5.56
C GLY A 31 -22.51 -8.85 -5.45
N SER A 32 -22.90 -9.62 -4.44
CA SER A 32 -24.29 -9.83 -4.04
C SER A 32 -24.97 -8.54 -3.59
N LYS A 33 -26.31 -8.53 -3.51
CA LYS A 33 -27.08 -7.36 -3.06
C LYS A 33 -26.61 -6.86 -1.67
N GLN A 34 -26.33 -7.79 -0.76
CA GLN A 34 -25.89 -7.46 0.60
C GLN A 34 -24.45 -6.92 0.61
N GLU A 35 -23.54 -7.48 -0.19
CA GLU A 35 -22.17 -6.96 -0.34
C GLU A 35 -22.20 -5.54 -0.90
N LYS A 36 -23.00 -5.29 -1.94
CA LYS A 36 -23.15 -3.93 -2.51
C LYS A 36 -23.66 -2.93 -1.49
N ARG A 37 -24.67 -3.28 -0.68
CA ARG A 37 -25.15 -2.40 0.41
C ARG A 37 -24.07 -2.09 1.45
N ARG A 38 -23.25 -3.08 1.81
CA ARG A 38 -22.11 -2.87 2.71
C ARG A 38 -21.04 -1.96 2.08
N LEU A 39 -20.69 -2.19 0.81
CA LEU A 39 -19.75 -1.34 0.07
C LEU A 39 -20.28 0.10 -0.04
N THR A 40 -21.57 0.28 -0.35
CA THR A 40 -22.25 1.58 -0.34
C THR A 40 -22.12 2.26 1.01
N SER A 41 -22.37 1.54 2.11
CA SER A 41 -22.22 2.10 3.45
C SER A 41 -20.78 2.56 3.74
N LEU A 42 -19.76 1.82 3.31
CA LEU A 42 -18.35 2.24 3.45
C LEU A 42 -18.03 3.49 2.63
N VAL A 43 -18.50 3.55 1.37
CA VAL A 43 -18.32 4.71 0.48
C VAL A 43 -19.01 5.94 1.06
N ASN A 44 -20.28 5.83 1.44
CA ASN A 44 -21.06 6.94 1.99
C ASN A 44 -20.44 7.45 3.30
N ARG A 45 -20.00 6.54 4.17
CA ARG A 45 -19.34 6.89 5.43
C ARG A 45 -18.10 7.76 5.22
N ILE A 46 -17.25 7.41 4.24
CA ILE A 46 -16.11 8.26 3.86
C ILE A 46 -16.60 9.57 3.24
N ALA A 47 -17.50 9.49 2.26
CA ALA A 47 -17.96 10.65 1.49
C ALA A 47 -18.64 11.74 2.35
N HIS A 48 -19.36 11.34 3.40
CA HIS A 48 -20.02 12.27 4.33
C HIS A 48 -19.06 12.88 5.35
N SER A 49 -17.94 12.22 5.64
CA SER A 49 -17.09 12.54 6.80
C SER A 49 -15.69 13.02 6.43
N SER A 50 -15.28 12.91 5.16
CA SER A 50 -13.97 13.37 4.68
C SER A 50 -14.07 13.87 3.25
N GLU A 51 -13.81 15.16 3.05
CA GLU A 51 -13.76 15.80 1.73
C GLU A 51 -12.59 15.26 0.91
N PHE A 52 -11.43 15.10 1.54
CA PHE A 52 -10.27 14.51 0.88
C PHE A 52 -10.51 13.04 0.50
N GLY A 53 -11.01 12.24 1.43
CA GLY A 53 -11.36 10.84 1.20
C GLY A 53 -12.40 10.68 0.10
N ARG A 54 -13.45 11.52 0.10
CA ARG A 54 -14.43 11.58 -0.99
C ARG A 54 -13.75 11.76 -2.35
N SER A 55 -12.85 12.74 -2.44
CA SER A 55 -12.15 13.05 -3.68
C SER A 55 -11.23 11.90 -4.16
N VAL A 56 -10.62 11.14 -3.23
CA VAL A 56 -9.82 9.96 -3.57
C VAL A 56 -10.70 8.87 -4.19
N LEU A 57 -11.89 8.63 -3.60
CA LEU A 57 -12.85 7.66 -4.13
C LEU A 57 -13.42 8.09 -5.48
N GLU A 58 -13.73 9.37 -5.66
CA GLU A 58 -14.20 9.93 -6.94
C GLU A 58 -13.14 9.72 -8.03
N ARG A 59 -11.86 10.06 -7.78
CA ARG A 59 -10.79 9.86 -8.76
C ARG A 59 -10.56 8.40 -9.12
N ALA A 60 -10.69 7.48 -8.17
CA ALA A 60 -10.61 6.05 -8.45
C ALA A 60 -11.80 5.56 -9.30
N ALA A 61 -13.02 6.05 -9.02
CA ALA A 61 -14.20 5.75 -9.83
C ALA A 61 -14.08 6.31 -11.26
N ASP A 62 -13.64 7.56 -11.40
CA ASP A 62 -13.43 8.22 -12.70
C ASP A 62 -12.33 7.55 -13.53
N ALA A 63 -11.33 6.97 -12.86
CA ALA A 63 -10.30 6.13 -13.50
C ALA A 63 -10.81 4.75 -13.94
N GLY A 64 -12.10 4.46 -13.75
CA GLY A 64 -12.78 3.24 -14.20
C GLY A 64 -12.62 2.04 -13.27
N PHE A 65 -12.18 2.23 -12.02
CA PHE A 65 -12.00 1.13 -11.09
C PHE A 65 -13.34 0.62 -10.54
N VAL A 66 -13.39 -0.68 -10.26
CA VAL A 66 -14.54 -1.39 -9.71
C VAL A 66 -14.27 -1.83 -8.29
N LEU A 67 -15.19 -1.55 -7.37
CA LEU A 67 -15.10 -1.94 -5.96
C LEU A 67 -15.82 -3.27 -5.70
N SER A 68 -15.15 -4.18 -5.01
CA SER A 68 -15.75 -5.46 -4.63
C SER A 68 -15.17 -6.01 -3.33
N PHE A 69 -15.83 -7.04 -2.78
CA PHE A 69 -15.23 -7.87 -1.75
C PHE A 69 -14.54 -9.09 -2.38
N GLN A 70 -13.33 -9.39 -1.91
CA GLN A 70 -12.63 -10.62 -2.22
C GLN A 70 -12.05 -11.19 -0.92
N LEU A 71 -12.50 -12.38 -0.53
CA LEU A 71 -11.89 -13.08 0.59
C LEU A 71 -10.46 -13.46 0.20
N ARG A 72 -9.51 -13.03 1.03
CA ARG A 72 -8.09 -13.37 0.94
C ARG A 72 -7.61 -13.88 2.29
N ASP A 73 -6.35 -14.31 2.32
CA ASP A 73 -5.69 -14.69 3.56
C ASP A 73 -5.87 -13.64 4.64
N ALA A 74 -5.92 -14.08 5.90
CA ALA A 74 -6.21 -13.24 7.07
C ALA A 74 -5.14 -12.17 7.36
N THR A 75 -4.12 -12.07 6.51
CA THR A 75 -3.12 -11.02 6.51
C THR A 75 -3.45 -9.90 5.52
N VAL A 76 -4.20 -10.15 4.44
CA VAL A 76 -4.46 -9.16 3.38
C VAL A 76 -5.80 -8.46 3.62
N LEU A 77 -5.76 -7.16 3.92
CA LEU A 77 -6.92 -6.31 4.18
C LEU A 77 -7.63 -5.87 2.91
N GLY A 78 -6.86 -5.55 1.88
CA GLY A 78 -7.33 -5.07 0.60
C GLY A 78 -6.25 -5.22 -0.46
N SER A 79 -6.66 -4.97 -1.71
CA SER A 79 -5.74 -4.92 -2.84
C SER A 79 -6.30 -4.11 -4.00
N CYS A 80 -5.44 -3.35 -4.66
CA CYS A 80 -5.72 -2.68 -5.91
C CYS A 80 -5.06 -3.40 -7.10
N CYS A 81 -5.81 -3.57 -8.20
CA CYS A 81 -5.37 -4.17 -9.46
C CYS A 81 -5.43 -3.14 -10.57
N GLU A 82 -4.27 -2.74 -11.10
CA GLU A 82 -4.24 -1.87 -12.27
C GLU A 82 -4.86 -2.56 -13.49
N ILE A 83 -4.41 -3.78 -13.81
CA ILE A 83 -4.79 -4.54 -15.01
C ILE A 83 -6.30 -4.80 -15.06
N LYS A 84 -6.86 -5.24 -13.92
CA LYS A 84 -8.30 -5.55 -13.81
C LYS A 84 -9.15 -4.33 -13.47
N LYS A 85 -8.52 -3.15 -13.25
CA LYS A 85 -9.15 -1.94 -12.72
C LYS A 85 -10.06 -2.27 -11.54
N ALA A 86 -9.50 -2.91 -10.52
CA ALA A 86 -10.26 -3.44 -9.39
C ALA A 86 -9.70 -2.99 -8.04
N VAL A 87 -10.56 -2.46 -7.18
CA VAL A 87 -10.31 -2.25 -5.75
C VAL A 87 -11.06 -3.35 -5.00
N MET A 88 -10.32 -4.18 -4.25
CA MET A 88 -10.88 -5.35 -3.57
C MET A 88 -10.62 -5.23 -2.07
N LEU A 89 -11.67 -5.39 -1.27
CA LEU A 89 -11.59 -5.40 0.19
C LEU A 89 -11.77 -6.81 0.72
N ASN A 90 -11.13 -7.15 1.84
CA ASN A 90 -11.35 -8.43 2.50
C ASN A 90 -12.57 -8.33 3.46
N PRO A 91 -13.69 -9.02 3.17
CA PRO A 91 -14.93 -8.88 3.94
C PRO A 91 -14.82 -9.39 5.38
N ALA A 92 -13.77 -10.14 5.72
CA ALA A 92 -13.52 -10.67 7.06
C ALA A 92 -13.20 -9.56 8.09
N TYR A 93 -12.78 -8.36 7.67
CA TYR A 93 -12.50 -7.26 8.59
C TYR A 93 -13.69 -6.37 8.88
N SER A 94 -13.63 -5.70 10.03
CA SER A 94 -14.63 -4.72 10.47
C SER A 94 -14.66 -3.50 9.57
N ASP A 95 -15.84 -2.88 9.44
CA ASP A 95 -16.03 -1.68 8.63
C ASP A 95 -15.11 -0.52 9.04
N ASP A 96 -14.86 -0.33 10.34
CA ASP A 96 -13.92 0.68 10.85
C ASP A 96 -12.49 0.51 10.30
N ARG A 97 -12.07 -0.73 10.03
CA ARG A 97 -10.76 -1.03 9.46
C ARG A 97 -10.80 -0.88 7.93
N LEU A 98 -11.88 -1.35 7.32
CA LEU A 98 -12.07 -1.31 5.88
C LEU A 98 -12.26 0.11 5.33
N VAL A 99 -12.68 1.08 6.15
CA VAL A 99 -12.70 2.50 5.77
C VAL A 99 -11.31 3.00 5.41
N SER A 100 -10.32 2.83 6.30
CA SER A 100 -8.93 3.20 5.97
C SER A 100 -8.38 2.38 4.81
N THR A 101 -8.78 1.10 4.72
CA THR A 101 -8.36 0.24 3.61
C THR A 101 -8.87 0.73 2.28
N LEU A 102 -10.14 1.09 2.20
CA LEU A 102 -10.74 1.60 0.98
C LEU A 102 -10.05 2.89 0.52
N ALA A 103 -9.75 3.81 1.44
CA ALA A 103 -9.00 5.02 1.11
C ALA A 103 -7.58 4.71 0.59
N HIS A 104 -6.87 3.76 1.20
CA HIS A 104 -5.55 3.31 0.77
C HIS A 104 -5.58 2.70 -0.65
N GLU A 105 -6.44 1.71 -0.88
CA GLU A 105 -6.50 1.02 -2.18
C GLU A 105 -7.05 1.91 -3.30
N ALA A 106 -7.99 2.81 -2.99
CA ALA A 106 -8.44 3.82 -3.94
C ALA A 106 -7.33 4.83 -4.27
N ARG A 107 -6.42 5.10 -3.33
CA ARG A 107 -5.25 5.94 -3.62
C ARG A 107 -4.30 5.27 -4.61
N HIS A 108 -4.12 3.96 -4.56
CA HIS A 108 -3.39 3.23 -5.61
C HIS A 108 -4.07 3.36 -6.98
N ALA A 109 -5.39 3.26 -7.04
CA ALA A 109 -6.13 3.47 -8.29
C ALA A 109 -5.88 4.86 -8.90
N GLU A 110 -5.81 5.89 -8.05
CA GLU A 110 -5.44 7.25 -8.43
C GLU A 110 -3.97 7.36 -8.89
N GLN A 111 -3.03 6.68 -8.24
CA GLN A 111 -1.64 6.65 -8.67
C GLN A 111 -1.49 5.98 -10.04
N PHE A 112 -2.20 4.86 -10.27
CA PHE A 112 -2.20 4.15 -11.55
C PHE A 112 -2.81 4.98 -12.68
N SER A 113 -3.87 5.76 -12.42
CA SER A 113 -4.42 6.67 -13.44
C SER A 113 -3.45 7.78 -13.85
N ARG A 114 -2.41 8.04 -13.06
CA ARG A 114 -1.31 8.97 -13.36
C ARG A 114 -0.08 8.29 -13.99
N GLY A 115 -0.21 7.03 -14.39
CA GLY A 115 0.85 6.28 -15.06
C GLY A 115 1.86 5.67 -14.10
N ALA A 116 1.47 5.43 -12.83
CA ALA A 116 2.18 4.45 -12.03
C ALA A 116 1.77 3.04 -12.50
N ASP A 117 2.68 2.08 -12.44
CA ASP A 117 2.44 0.66 -12.63
C ASP A 117 2.77 -0.17 -11.39
N SER A 118 2.27 -1.41 -11.38
CA SER A 118 2.59 -2.44 -10.39
C SER A 118 3.61 -3.48 -10.89
N GLU A 119 4.48 -3.11 -11.83
CA GLU A 119 5.44 -4.05 -12.44
C GLU A 119 6.78 -4.04 -11.72
N PHE A 120 7.12 -5.16 -11.09
CA PHE A 120 8.36 -5.31 -10.33
C PHE A 120 9.53 -5.78 -11.19
N GLY A 121 10.72 -5.32 -10.84
CA GLY A 121 12.00 -5.76 -11.39
C GLY A 121 12.43 -5.04 -12.65
N LYS A 122 11.61 -4.16 -13.23
CA LYS A 122 11.96 -3.44 -14.47
C LYS A 122 13.02 -2.35 -14.22
N ARG A 123 12.97 -1.74 -13.03
CA ARG A 123 13.77 -0.56 -12.69
C ARG A 123 15.06 -0.97 -11.99
N THR A 124 16.05 -0.08 -11.96
CA THR A 124 17.21 -0.30 -11.09
C THR A 124 16.74 -0.42 -9.64
N LEU A 125 17.40 -1.22 -8.80
CA LEU A 125 17.10 -1.43 -7.40
C LEU A 125 16.89 -0.12 -6.64
N LYS A 126 17.74 0.88 -6.84
CA LYS A 126 17.55 2.21 -6.24
C LYS A 126 16.21 2.83 -6.65
N THR A 127 15.86 2.72 -7.93
CA THR A 127 14.60 3.25 -8.44
C THR A 127 13.42 2.45 -7.90
N GLU A 128 13.49 1.11 -7.84
CA GLU A 128 12.42 0.28 -7.26
C GLU A 128 12.15 0.60 -5.79
N ILE A 129 13.22 0.79 -5.01
CA ILE A 129 13.13 1.21 -3.61
C ILE A 129 12.41 2.55 -3.49
N MET A 130 12.82 3.56 -4.27
CA MET A 130 12.16 4.86 -4.24
C MET A 130 10.68 4.75 -4.68
N TYR A 131 10.45 4.03 -5.77
CA TYR A 131 9.17 3.96 -6.45
C TYR A 131 8.09 3.29 -5.61
N PHE A 132 8.32 2.04 -5.19
CA PHE A 132 7.28 1.31 -4.46
C PHE A 132 7.10 1.80 -3.03
N ARG A 133 8.16 2.26 -2.36
CA ARG A 133 7.98 2.88 -1.04
C ARG A 133 7.21 4.19 -1.12
N ALA A 134 7.48 5.03 -2.13
CA ALA A 134 6.71 6.26 -2.30
C ALA A 134 5.24 5.96 -2.62
N MET A 135 4.97 4.92 -3.41
CA MET A 135 3.61 4.48 -3.71
C MET A 135 2.84 4.11 -2.43
N GLU A 136 3.42 3.25 -1.59
CA GLU A 136 2.81 2.76 -0.35
C GLU A 136 2.73 3.85 0.74
N ALA A 137 3.78 4.65 0.90
CA ALA A 137 3.81 5.75 1.87
C ALA A 137 2.75 6.82 1.54
N ASP A 138 2.54 7.12 0.26
CA ASP A 138 1.50 8.05 -0.19
C ASP A 138 0.09 7.47 0.00
N ALA A 139 -0.12 6.17 -0.30
CA ALA A 139 -1.39 5.50 -0.04
C ALA A 139 -1.73 5.49 1.46
N GLN A 140 -0.75 5.22 2.32
CA GLN A 140 -0.92 5.24 3.77
C GLN A 140 -1.16 6.65 4.31
N ALA A 141 -0.48 7.67 3.76
CA ALA A 141 -0.73 9.07 4.08
C ALA A 141 -2.16 9.49 3.73
N ALA A 142 -2.66 9.08 2.56
CA ALA A 142 -4.03 9.36 2.14
C ALA A 142 -5.07 8.73 3.07
N ALA A 143 -4.87 7.47 3.48
CA ALA A 143 -5.74 6.80 4.45
C ALA A 143 -5.71 7.46 5.83
N ALA A 144 -4.53 7.89 6.29
CA ALA A 144 -4.38 8.57 7.57
C ALA A 144 -5.09 9.93 7.57
N VAL A 145 -4.86 10.76 6.55
CA VAL A 145 -5.52 12.07 6.42
C VAL A 145 -7.04 11.92 6.25
N THR A 146 -7.50 10.94 5.47
CA THR A 146 -8.94 10.64 5.34
C THR A 146 -9.57 10.35 6.71
N THR A 147 -9.01 9.40 7.45
CA THR A 147 -9.58 9.02 8.75
C THR A 147 -9.44 10.12 9.81
N MET A 148 -8.43 10.99 9.71
CA MET A 148 -8.28 12.18 10.53
C MET A 148 -9.42 13.18 10.29
N GLU A 149 -9.77 13.49 9.04
CA GLU A 149 -10.93 14.33 8.72
C GLU A 149 -12.22 13.70 9.25
N MET A 150 -12.41 12.38 9.07
CA MET A 150 -13.56 11.66 9.59
C MET A 150 -13.70 11.82 11.11
N LYS A 151 -12.58 11.73 11.84
CA LYS A 151 -12.57 12.00 13.29
C LYS A 151 -13.03 13.43 13.59
N GLY A 152 -12.54 14.43 12.85
CA GLY A 152 -12.96 15.82 13.00
C GLY A 152 -14.45 16.05 12.78
N ASN A 153 -15.06 15.22 11.93
CA ASN A 153 -16.48 15.27 11.57
C ASN A 153 -17.35 14.30 12.39
N GLY A 154 -16.84 13.76 13.50
CA GLY A 154 -17.61 12.97 14.46
C GLY A 154 -17.51 11.45 14.28
N ASP A 155 -16.85 10.95 13.23
CA ASP A 155 -16.60 9.53 13.02
C ASP A 155 -15.15 9.13 13.34
N GLY A 156 -14.85 9.07 14.64
CA GLY A 156 -13.49 8.81 15.13
C GLY A 156 -13.07 7.33 15.18
N LYS A 157 -13.97 6.38 14.89
CA LYS A 157 -13.64 4.95 15.03
C LYS A 157 -12.58 4.46 14.03
N PRO A 158 -12.63 4.83 12.73
CA PRO A 158 -11.61 4.44 11.76
C PRO A 158 -10.23 4.99 12.13
N TRP A 159 -10.15 6.27 12.54
CA TRP A 159 -8.90 6.87 13.02
C TRP A 159 -8.32 6.12 14.23
N LYS A 160 -9.16 5.85 15.24
CA LYS A 160 -8.74 5.10 16.44
C LYS A 160 -8.23 3.70 16.09
N ARG A 161 -8.82 3.06 15.08
CA ARG A 161 -8.37 1.75 14.59
C ARG A 161 -7.02 1.87 13.87
N LEU A 162 -6.91 2.78 12.90
CA LEU A 162 -5.70 2.99 12.11
C LEU A 162 -4.50 3.36 12.99
N ARG A 163 -4.66 4.33 13.89
CA ARG A 163 -3.58 4.79 14.79
C ARG A 163 -3.00 3.69 15.68
N LYS A 164 -3.80 2.68 16.04
CA LYS A 164 -3.31 1.51 16.80
C LYS A 164 -2.43 0.57 15.96
N GLU A 165 -2.60 0.58 14.65
CA GLU A 165 -1.92 -0.34 13.72
C GLU A 165 -0.70 0.32 13.06
N THR A 166 -0.70 1.66 12.93
CA THR A 166 0.29 2.41 12.15
C THR A 166 0.54 3.79 12.78
N SER A 167 1.06 3.77 14.01
CA SER A 167 1.34 5.01 14.76
C SER A 167 2.38 5.90 14.08
N TYR A 168 3.39 5.31 13.43
CA TYR A 168 4.42 6.04 12.68
C TYR A 168 3.87 6.98 11.60
N VAL A 169 2.73 6.63 11.00
CA VAL A 169 2.07 7.48 9.99
C VAL A 169 1.09 8.47 10.63
N THR A 170 0.37 8.05 11.67
CA THR A 170 -0.69 8.87 12.27
C THR A 170 -0.20 9.87 13.33
N ASP A 171 0.88 9.57 14.06
CA ASP A 171 1.40 10.46 15.10
C ASP A 171 2.03 11.75 14.55
N PRO A 172 2.76 11.74 13.42
CA PRO A 172 3.22 12.98 12.77
C PRO A 172 2.07 13.94 12.42
N LEU A 173 0.88 13.42 12.08
CA LEU A 173 -0.30 14.25 11.83
C LEU A 173 -0.74 14.99 13.08
N VAL A 174 -0.78 14.31 14.24
CA VAL A 174 -1.23 14.89 15.51
C VAL A 174 -0.24 15.94 16.03
N HIS A 175 1.05 15.76 15.76
CA HIS A 175 2.10 16.71 16.15
C HIS A 175 2.35 17.80 15.11
N SER A 176 1.64 17.79 13.98
CA SER A 176 1.73 18.84 12.97
C SER A 176 1.14 20.15 13.49
N ALA A 177 1.78 21.27 13.16
CA ALA A 177 1.28 22.61 13.50
C ALA A 177 -0.08 22.92 12.84
N GLU A 178 -0.46 22.18 11.80
CA GLU A 178 -1.73 22.33 11.08
C GLU A 178 -2.86 21.47 11.65
N PHE A 179 -2.58 20.65 12.66
CA PHE A 179 -3.61 19.85 13.31
C PHE A 179 -4.57 20.73 14.12
N SER A 180 -5.88 20.51 13.96
CA SER A 180 -6.93 21.23 14.69
C SER A 180 -8.05 20.27 15.11
N GLU A 181 -9.07 20.77 15.83
CA GLU A 181 -10.22 19.96 16.24
C GLU A 181 -11.04 19.44 15.05
N LYS A 182 -11.11 20.24 13.97
CA LYS A 182 -11.75 19.89 12.68
C LYS A 182 -10.69 19.97 11.58
N PRO A 183 -9.74 19.03 11.57
CA PRO A 183 -8.64 19.08 10.63
C PRO A 183 -9.16 18.86 9.21
N ARG A 184 -8.52 19.55 8.25
CA ARG A 184 -8.71 19.34 6.81
C ARG A 184 -7.41 18.81 6.23
N ALA A 185 -7.49 18.09 5.13
CA ALA A 185 -6.32 17.68 4.38
C ALA A 185 -5.53 18.90 3.89
N THR A 186 -4.22 18.82 4.04
CA THR A 186 -3.26 19.78 3.49
C THR A 186 -2.05 19.02 2.95
N ASP A 187 -1.30 19.67 2.07
CA ASP A 187 -0.04 19.13 1.55
C ASP A 187 0.96 18.84 2.70
N ALA A 188 1.00 19.69 3.74
CA ALA A 188 1.88 19.50 4.88
C ALA A 188 1.50 18.28 5.72
N LEU A 189 0.20 18.04 5.96
CA LEU A 189 -0.28 16.86 6.68
C LEU A 189 0.02 15.57 5.91
N LEU A 190 -0.25 15.55 4.60
CA LEU A 190 0.11 14.42 3.73
C LEU A 190 1.63 14.17 3.74
N GLY A 191 2.43 15.22 3.62
CA GLY A 191 3.89 15.13 3.68
C GLY A 191 4.40 14.62 5.03
N ALA A 192 3.80 15.04 6.14
CA ALA A 192 4.17 14.57 7.48
C ALA A 192 3.88 13.07 7.66
N ALA A 193 2.68 12.62 7.26
CA ALA A 193 2.31 11.21 7.30
C ALA A 193 3.19 10.35 6.39
N PHE A 194 3.46 10.82 5.16
CA PHE A 194 4.36 10.17 4.22
C PHE A 194 5.76 9.99 4.82
N LYS A 195 6.37 11.07 5.34
CA LYS A 195 7.71 11.02 5.94
C LYS A 195 7.74 10.10 7.17
N GLY A 196 6.64 10.02 7.92
CA GLY A 196 6.48 9.14 9.06
C GLY A 196 6.48 7.65 8.71
N TRP A 197 5.94 7.27 7.55
CA TRP A 197 5.97 5.87 7.07
C TRP A 197 7.40 5.30 7.03
N TYR A 198 8.38 6.13 6.66
CA TYR A 198 9.78 5.71 6.57
C TYR A 198 10.49 5.54 7.92
N ASP A 199 9.88 5.97 9.02
CA ASP A 199 10.39 5.73 10.37
C ASP A 199 10.09 4.30 10.87
N ASP A 200 9.18 3.59 10.20
CA ASP A 200 8.91 2.18 10.48
C ASP A 200 9.89 1.29 9.71
N ALA A 201 11.00 0.90 10.35
CA ALA A 201 11.98 0.03 9.70
C ALA A 201 11.43 -1.36 9.35
N PHE A 202 10.39 -1.83 10.06
CA PHE A 202 9.73 -3.11 9.78
C PHE A 202 8.91 -3.04 8.50
N ILE A 203 8.12 -1.97 8.31
CA ILE A 203 7.33 -1.79 7.08
C ILE A 203 8.25 -1.75 5.86
N LYS A 204 9.35 -1.00 5.95
CA LYS A 204 10.34 -0.88 4.86
C LYS A 204 10.91 -2.24 4.47
N GLU A 205 11.32 -3.06 5.44
CA GLU A 205 11.89 -4.37 5.17
C GLU A 205 10.86 -5.37 4.61
N ALA A 206 9.63 -5.33 5.10
CA ALA A 206 8.58 -6.22 4.59
C ALA A 206 8.21 -5.91 3.12
N TYR A 207 8.20 -4.64 2.72
CA TYR A 207 8.01 -4.27 1.31
C TYR A 207 9.23 -4.57 0.45
N GLU A 208 10.46 -4.39 0.95
CA GLU A 208 11.66 -4.91 0.28
C GLU A 208 11.55 -6.41 0.02
N ASN A 209 11.14 -7.17 1.04
CA ASN A 209 11.02 -8.61 0.92
C ASN A 209 9.99 -9.01 -0.15
N SER A 210 8.86 -8.30 -0.20
CA SER A 210 7.76 -8.61 -1.12
C SER A 210 8.03 -8.17 -2.56
N TYR A 211 8.58 -6.97 -2.76
CA TYR A 211 8.70 -6.34 -4.07
C TYR A 211 10.06 -6.50 -4.73
N ILE A 212 11.08 -6.85 -3.96
CA ILE A 212 12.46 -6.93 -4.45
C ILE A 212 13.01 -8.33 -4.23
N VAL A 213 13.11 -8.78 -2.97
CA VAL A 213 13.76 -10.06 -2.63
C VAL A 213 12.99 -11.22 -3.26
N SER A 214 11.67 -11.30 -3.04
CA SER A 214 10.86 -12.37 -3.61
C SER A 214 10.86 -12.36 -5.14
N VAL A 215 10.95 -11.18 -5.76
CA VAL A 215 10.99 -11.03 -7.22
C VAL A 215 12.32 -11.54 -7.76
N MET A 216 13.44 -11.14 -7.15
CA MET A 216 14.76 -11.68 -7.47
C MET A 216 14.81 -13.20 -7.29
N ASP A 217 14.29 -13.72 -6.18
CA ASP A 217 14.23 -15.17 -5.91
C ASP A 217 13.42 -15.92 -6.98
N ASN A 218 12.27 -15.37 -7.40
CA ASN A 218 11.47 -15.97 -8.46
C ASN A 218 12.20 -15.96 -9.82
N ILE A 219 12.84 -14.84 -10.19
CA ILE A 219 13.62 -14.76 -11.43
C ILE A 219 14.76 -15.77 -11.45
N MET A 220 15.51 -15.87 -10.34
CA MET A 220 16.59 -16.84 -10.19
C MET A 220 16.09 -18.28 -10.26
N LYS A 221 14.94 -18.57 -9.65
CA LYS A 221 14.34 -19.90 -9.68
C LYS A 221 13.86 -20.28 -11.09
N GLU A 222 13.36 -19.30 -11.85
CA GLU A 222 12.86 -19.50 -13.21
C GLU A 222 13.95 -19.41 -14.28
N ASN A 223 15.19 -19.08 -13.92
CA ASN A 223 16.32 -18.83 -14.84
C ASN A 223 15.99 -17.77 -15.91
N LYS A 224 15.35 -16.67 -15.50
CA LYS A 224 14.91 -15.57 -16.37
C LYS A 224 15.78 -14.32 -16.25
N GLU A 225 17.03 -14.46 -15.82
CA GLU A 225 17.94 -13.34 -15.56
C GLU A 225 18.23 -12.51 -16.81
N ALA A 226 18.26 -13.15 -17.98
CA ALA A 226 18.47 -12.47 -19.26
C ALA A 226 17.29 -11.59 -19.69
N GLU A 227 16.09 -11.87 -19.19
CA GLU A 227 14.85 -11.18 -19.54
C GLU A 227 14.57 -9.98 -18.64
N ASN A 228 15.28 -9.85 -17.50
CA ASN A 228 15.00 -8.82 -16.52
C ASN A 228 16.19 -7.88 -16.27
N PRO A 229 16.25 -6.73 -16.96
CA PRO A 229 17.48 -5.95 -16.98
C PRO A 229 17.70 -5.03 -15.77
N TYR A 230 16.77 -4.91 -14.81
CA TYR A 230 16.83 -3.93 -13.68
C TYR A 230 17.49 -2.60 -14.12
N SER A 231 17.01 -2.01 -15.21
CA SER A 231 17.79 -1.00 -15.97
C SER A 231 17.10 0.34 -16.06
N GLN A 232 15.79 0.39 -15.86
CA GLN A 232 15.04 1.63 -15.97
C GLN A 232 15.36 2.52 -14.76
N LYS A 233 15.72 3.78 -15.03
CA LYS A 233 16.04 4.76 -14.01
C LYS A 233 14.97 5.83 -13.98
N GLU A 234 14.57 6.22 -12.79
CA GLU A 234 13.71 7.38 -12.58
C GLU A 234 14.25 8.24 -11.46
N SER A 235 14.11 9.56 -11.59
CA SER A 235 14.51 10.49 -10.53
C SER A 235 13.47 10.54 -9.42
N SER A 236 13.89 10.87 -8.20
CA SER A 236 12.98 11.19 -7.08
C SER A 236 11.87 12.15 -7.53
N LYS A 237 12.22 13.23 -8.24
CA LYS A 237 11.27 14.20 -8.76
C LYS A 237 10.18 13.58 -9.62
N ALA A 238 10.54 12.70 -10.56
CA ALA A 238 9.55 12.07 -11.43
C ALA A 238 8.58 11.19 -10.62
N ILE A 239 9.11 10.42 -9.67
CA ILE A 239 8.33 9.54 -8.80
C ILE A 239 7.35 10.34 -7.94
N VAL A 240 7.82 11.36 -7.20
CA VAL A 240 6.95 12.13 -6.30
C VAL A 240 5.91 12.97 -7.04
N TYR A 241 6.22 13.50 -8.23
CA TYR A 241 5.24 14.23 -9.03
C TYR A 241 4.13 13.32 -9.60
N ARG A 242 4.46 12.05 -9.85
CA ARG A 242 3.51 11.03 -10.30
C ARG A 242 2.61 10.54 -9.17
N MET A 243 3.18 10.26 -8.00
CA MET A 243 2.47 9.59 -6.90
C MET A 243 1.91 10.58 -5.87
N CYS A 244 2.74 11.49 -5.37
CA CYS A 244 2.55 12.24 -4.13
C CYS A 244 1.74 13.53 -4.34
N ARG A 245 0.48 13.41 -4.77
CA ARG A 245 -0.42 14.58 -4.99
C ARG A 245 -1.36 14.85 -3.81
N GLY A 246 -1.28 16.05 -3.25
CA GLY A 246 -2.20 16.54 -2.24
C GLY A 246 -3.26 17.44 -2.83
N VAL A 247 -3.65 18.45 -2.06
CA VAL A 247 -4.73 19.38 -2.41
C VAL A 247 -4.26 20.37 -3.47
N ASP A 248 -3.00 20.83 -3.37
CA ASP A 248 -2.42 21.88 -4.24
C ASP A 248 -1.42 21.32 -5.27
N GLY A 249 -1.57 20.05 -5.65
CA GLY A 249 -0.65 19.35 -6.54
C GLY A 249 0.36 18.50 -5.78
N CYS A 250 1.61 18.40 -6.25
CA CYS A 250 2.62 17.58 -5.58
C CYS A 250 3.02 18.20 -4.23
N TYR A 251 2.79 17.51 -3.11
CA TYR A 251 3.16 18.02 -1.78
C TYR A 251 4.67 18.02 -1.53
N PHE A 252 5.47 17.48 -2.45
CA PHE A 252 6.93 17.59 -2.49
C PHE A 252 7.45 18.57 -3.55
N LYS A 253 6.61 19.47 -4.07
CA LYS A 253 7.02 20.44 -5.11
C LYS A 253 8.27 21.26 -4.73
N ASN A 254 8.46 21.55 -3.44
CA ASN A 254 9.59 22.31 -2.89
C ASN A 254 10.75 21.40 -2.40
N GLU A 255 10.55 20.08 -2.34
CA GLU A 255 11.56 19.08 -1.96
C GLU A 255 11.54 17.92 -2.99
N PRO A 256 11.71 18.16 -4.29
CA PRO A 256 11.49 17.15 -5.33
C PRO A 256 12.44 15.95 -5.22
N ASP A 257 13.60 16.14 -4.60
CA ASP A 257 14.63 15.12 -4.41
C ASP A 257 14.55 14.44 -3.03
N VAL A 258 13.40 14.54 -2.33
CA VAL A 258 13.21 13.98 -0.98
C VAL A 258 13.58 12.49 -0.90
N LEU A 259 13.31 11.70 -1.95
CA LEU A 259 13.57 10.27 -1.96
C LEU A 259 15.06 9.93 -2.11
N GLU A 260 15.93 10.91 -2.35
CA GLU A 260 17.39 10.72 -2.41
C GLU A 260 18.05 10.73 -1.02
N ASN A 261 17.31 11.15 0.01
CA ASN A 261 17.82 11.16 1.38
C ASN A 261 17.92 9.72 1.94
N SER A 262 18.96 9.46 2.73
CA SER A 262 19.27 8.12 3.26
C SER A 262 18.12 7.48 4.03
N LYS A 263 17.31 8.26 4.74
CA LYS A 263 16.10 7.78 5.44
C LYS A 263 15.12 7.07 4.50
N PHE A 264 15.04 7.53 3.25
CA PHE A 264 14.12 7.03 2.24
C PHE A 264 14.73 5.92 1.37
N LEU A 265 16.05 5.96 1.18
CA LEU A 265 16.80 5.01 0.35
C LEU A 265 17.35 3.80 1.08
N ASP A 266 17.47 3.82 2.41
CA ASP A 266 18.17 2.74 3.11
C ASP A 266 17.57 1.36 2.81
N ILE A 267 18.39 0.31 2.85
CA ILE A 267 17.96 -1.08 2.68
C ILE A 267 18.43 -1.93 3.85
N SER A 268 17.72 -3.04 4.09
CA SER A 268 18.17 -4.03 5.08
C SER A 268 19.47 -4.71 4.61
N PRO A 269 20.30 -5.21 5.54
CA PRO A 269 21.44 -6.06 5.19
C PRO A 269 21.03 -7.29 4.36
N THR A 270 19.84 -7.85 4.62
CA THR A 270 19.27 -8.98 3.88
C THR A 270 19.02 -8.63 2.41
N THR A 271 18.40 -7.48 2.15
CA THR A 271 18.14 -7.00 0.78
C THR A 271 19.44 -6.72 0.04
N LEU A 272 20.45 -6.13 0.71
CA LEU A 272 21.77 -5.94 0.11
C LEU A 272 22.40 -7.28 -0.28
N ALA A 273 22.43 -8.25 0.63
CA ALA A 273 23.01 -9.56 0.37
C ALA A 273 22.32 -10.26 -0.82
N LYS A 274 20.98 -10.16 -0.89
CA LYS A 274 20.21 -10.71 -2.01
C LYS A 274 20.52 -10.00 -3.33
N ALA A 275 20.58 -8.68 -3.35
CA ALA A 275 20.90 -7.91 -4.55
C ALA A 275 22.30 -8.24 -5.08
N LEU A 276 23.30 -8.38 -4.19
CA LEU A 276 24.65 -8.78 -4.57
C LEU A 276 24.71 -10.22 -5.10
N GLN A 277 23.95 -11.13 -4.48
CA GLN A 277 23.79 -12.51 -4.98
C GLN A 277 23.20 -12.51 -6.38
N TYR A 278 22.10 -11.77 -6.58
CA TYR A 278 21.43 -11.66 -7.88
C TYR A 278 22.37 -11.08 -8.95
N ALA A 279 23.08 -9.99 -8.66
CA ALA A 279 24.05 -9.40 -9.58
C ALA A 279 25.18 -10.37 -9.98
N SER A 280 25.66 -11.19 -9.03
CA SER A 280 26.65 -12.23 -9.31
C SER A 280 26.13 -13.31 -10.26
N ILE A 281 24.87 -13.74 -10.07
CA ILE A 281 24.23 -14.72 -10.95
C ILE A 281 24.00 -14.15 -12.35
N VAL A 282 23.46 -12.93 -12.46
CA VAL A 282 23.29 -12.24 -13.75
C VAL A 282 24.62 -12.18 -14.51
N LYS A 283 25.72 -11.82 -13.83
CA LYS A 283 27.04 -11.76 -14.44
C LYS A 283 27.54 -13.13 -14.91
N LYS A 284 27.35 -14.16 -14.10
CA LYS A 284 27.73 -15.53 -14.44
C LYS A 284 26.96 -16.08 -15.63
N GLU A 285 25.64 -15.89 -15.66
CA GLU A 285 24.76 -16.51 -16.67
C GLU A 285 24.69 -15.72 -17.98
N THR A 286 24.84 -14.38 -17.92
CA THR A 286 24.65 -13.51 -19.09
C THR A 286 25.91 -12.80 -19.56
N GLY A 287 26.97 -12.79 -18.75
CA GLY A 287 28.18 -11.99 -18.99
C GLY A 287 28.01 -10.48 -18.81
N LYS A 288 26.81 -9.99 -18.52
CA LYS A 288 26.53 -8.56 -18.28
C LYS A 288 26.79 -8.20 -16.82
N GLU A 289 27.28 -7.00 -16.56
CA GLU A 289 27.28 -6.47 -15.19
C GLU A 289 25.83 -6.34 -14.69
N GLY A 290 25.56 -6.84 -13.48
CA GLY A 290 24.27 -6.66 -12.81
C GLY A 290 24.03 -5.19 -12.41
N ASP A 291 22.87 -4.90 -11.84
CA ASP A 291 22.52 -3.55 -11.43
C ASP A 291 23.47 -2.98 -10.36
N ARG A 292 24.22 -1.94 -10.74
CA ARG A 292 25.19 -1.24 -9.88
C ARG A 292 24.56 -0.18 -8.98
N SER A 293 23.27 0.10 -9.12
CA SER A 293 22.59 1.06 -8.26
C SER A 293 22.56 0.64 -6.78
N VAL A 294 22.78 -0.66 -6.51
CA VAL A 294 22.99 -1.21 -5.17
C VAL A 294 24.14 -0.53 -4.41
N ASP A 295 25.19 -0.10 -5.11
CA ASP A 295 26.37 0.55 -4.51
C ASP A 295 26.03 1.95 -3.94
N LEU A 296 24.89 2.51 -4.33
CA LEU A 296 24.43 3.84 -3.91
C LEU A 296 23.47 3.78 -2.71
N LEU A 297 23.11 2.58 -2.23
CA LEU A 297 22.10 2.40 -1.21
C LEU A 297 22.73 2.34 0.19
N PRO A 298 22.34 3.24 1.11
CA PRO A 298 22.73 3.12 2.50
C PRO A 298 22.19 1.83 3.11
N VAL A 299 22.95 1.19 3.99
CA VAL A 299 22.50 0.02 4.74
C VAL A 299 22.09 0.47 6.13
N ARG A 300 20.84 0.20 6.51
CA ARG A 300 20.37 0.51 7.87
C ARG A 300 20.80 -0.55 8.87
N GLN A 301 20.72 -0.20 10.15
CA GLN A 301 20.94 -1.17 11.23
C GLN A 301 19.94 -2.33 11.11
N PRO A 302 20.37 -3.57 11.34
CA PRO A 302 19.49 -4.72 11.30
C PRO A 302 18.41 -4.61 12.35
N LEU A 303 17.20 -5.08 12.01
CA LEU A 303 16.11 -5.19 12.95
C LEU A 303 16.48 -6.20 14.06
N PRO A 304 15.99 -6.02 15.30
CA PRO A 304 16.17 -7.01 16.35
C PRO A 304 15.67 -8.39 15.93
N VAL A 305 16.41 -9.45 16.28
CA VAL A 305 16.24 -10.85 15.82
C VAL A 305 14.89 -11.48 16.19
N ASN A 306 14.02 -10.78 16.92
CA ASN A 306 12.80 -11.34 17.51
C ASN A 306 11.50 -10.62 17.12
N THR A 307 11.53 -9.86 16.04
CA THR A 307 10.39 -9.05 15.61
C THR A 307 9.90 -9.52 14.24
N SER A 308 8.94 -10.45 14.25
CA SER A 308 8.12 -10.73 13.06
C SER A 308 7.00 -9.70 12.98
N VAL A 309 6.93 -8.91 11.91
CA VAL A 309 5.73 -8.13 11.60
C VAL A 309 5.37 -8.34 10.14
N TYR A 310 4.10 -8.69 9.93
CA TYR A 310 3.47 -8.97 8.65
C TYR A 310 2.77 -7.72 8.13
N VAL A 311 2.90 -7.45 6.83
CA VAL A 311 2.26 -6.31 6.18
C VAL A 311 1.07 -6.81 5.40
N GLY A 312 -0.08 -6.18 5.67
CA GLY A 312 -1.39 -6.65 5.20
C GLY A 312 -2.03 -5.84 4.09
N TRP A 313 -1.23 -5.02 3.42
CA TRP A 313 -1.64 -4.16 2.31
C TRP A 313 -0.95 -4.72 1.08
N GLY A 314 -1.72 -5.22 0.12
CA GLY A 314 -1.16 -5.95 -1.01
C GLY A 314 -1.65 -5.38 -2.32
N THR A 315 -0.78 -4.75 -3.09
CA THR A 315 -1.02 -4.55 -4.53
C THR A 315 -1.18 -5.92 -5.18
N CYS A 316 -2.33 -6.20 -5.79
CA CYS A 316 -2.54 -7.55 -6.33
C CYS A 316 -1.69 -7.78 -7.58
N TYR A 317 -0.91 -8.87 -7.51
CA TYR A 317 -0.17 -9.42 -8.63
C TYR A 317 -1.11 -10.29 -9.48
N ASP A 318 -1.05 -10.14 -10.80
CA ASP A 318 -1.69 -11.08 -11.74
C ASP A 318 -0.82 -12.33 -11.82
N ALA A 319 -0.87 -13.16 -10.78
CA ALA A 319 -0.37 -14.52 -10.85
C ALA A 319 -1.53 -15.38 -11.36
N THR A 320 -1.51 -15.68 -12.66
CA THR A 320 -2.16 -16.87 -13.21
C THR A 320 -1.55 -18.18 -12.66
N ASN A 321 -0.73 -18.13 -11.62
CA ASN A 321 -0.22 -19.29 -10.89
C ASN A 321 -0.45 -19.10 -9.39
N ASP A 322 -1.51 -19.74 -8.91
CA ASP A 322 -1.60 -20.24 -7.54
C ASP A 322 -0.23 -20.78 -7.09
N THR A 323 0.42 -20.11 -6.14
CA THR A 323 1.29 -20.64 -5.06
C THR A 323 2.32 -19.61 -4.62
N VAL A 324 1.91 -18.65 -3.79
CA VAL A 324 2.78 -18.27 -2.67
C VAL A 324 2.31 -19.10 -1.48
N ARG A 325 2.84 -20.33 -1.36
CA ARG A 325 2.78 -21.05 -0.08
C ARG A 325 3.66 -20.29 0.90
N LEU A 326 3.06 -19.40 1.67
CA LEU A 326 3.69 -18.85 2.87
C LEU A 326 3.90 -20.01 3.85
N GLY A 327 5.17 -20.27 4.18
CA GLY A 327 5.63 -21.41 4.95
C GLY A 327 4.99 -21.51 6.33
N MET A 328 4.77 -22.76 6.74
CA MET A 328 4.18 -23.19 8.01
C MET A 328 4.80 -22.53 9.26
N ILE A 329 3.92 -22.11 10.17
CA ILE A 329 4.24 -21.77 11.55
C ILE A 329 4.69 -23.05 12.29
N ARG A 330 5.94 -23.11 12.75
CA ARG A 330 6.32 -23.99 13.86
C ARG A 330 5.96 -23.29 15.18
N LYS A 331 4.97 -23.81 15.89
CA LYS A 331 4.73 -23.49 17.31
C LYS A 331 5.98 -23.86 18.11
N VAL A 332 6.59 -22.90 18.79
CA VAL A 332 7.51 -23.19 19.90
C VAL A 332 6.71 -23.06 21.20
N GLY A 333 6.54 -24.18 21.89
CA GLY A 333 5.88 -24.24 23.19
C GLY A 333 6.65 -23.46 24.23
N LYS A 334 5.91 -22.80 25.13
CA LYS A 334 6.47 -22.18 26.35
C LYS A 334 7.07 -23.27 27.22
N GLY A 335 8.39 -23.23 27.42
CA GLY A 335 9.05 -23.93 28.52
C GLY A 335 8.61 -23.32 29.85
N ARG A 336 8.27 -24.21 30.80
CA ARG A 336 8.14 -23.90 32.22
C ARG A 336 9.51 -23.78 32.86
#